data_AF-A0A971BP75-F1
#
_entry.id   AF-A0A971BP75-F1
#
_cell.length_a   1.000
_cell.length_b   1.000
_cell.length_c   1.000
_cell.angle_alpha   90.00
_cell.angle_beta   90.00
_cell.angle_gamma   90.00
#
_symmetry.space_group_name_H-M   'P 1'
#
loop_
_entity.id
_entity.type
_entity.pdbx_description
1 polymer ?
#
loop_
_entity_poly.entity_id
_entity_poly.type
_entity_poly.pdbx_seq_one_letter_code
_entity_poly.pdbx_strand_id
1 'polypeptide(L)' 'MSRLEEILDKLEAGELDLDDSLLLFEEGINLTLFCQQQLQVTEQRMQKLIRKLDGSFELVEVEE' A
#
# COMPACT_ATOMS: atom_id res chain seq x y z
N MET A 1 2.37 -7.04 -4.67
CA MET A 1 3.71 -7.07 -4.05
C MET A 1 4.76 -7.52 -5.04
N SER A 2 4.54 -8.63 -5.77
CA SER A 2 5.49 -9.16 -6.77
C SER A 2 6.06 -8.13 -7.74
N ARG A 3 5.26 -7.18 -8.23
CA ARG A 3 5.74 -6.16 -9.16
C ARG A 3 6.76 -5.19 -8.54
N LEU A 4 6.57 -4.80 -7.28
CA LEU A 4 7.51 -3.90 -6.60
C LEU A 4 8.84 -4.61 -6.33
N GLU A 5 8.78 -5.90 -5.99
CA GLU A 5 9.96 -6.76 -5.82
C GLU A 5 10.71 -6.91 -7.16
N GLU A 6 10.00 -7.18 -8.26
CA GLU A 6 10.60 -7.23 -9.61
C GLU A 6 11.27 -5.91 -10.01
N ILE A 7 10.68 -4.77 -9.62
CA ILE A 7 11.26 -3.45 -9.89
C ILE A 7 12.56 -3.28 -9.08
N LEU A 8 12.55 -3.65 -7.81
CA LEU A 8 13.75 -3.60 -6.95
C LEU A 8 14.86 -4.49 -7.51
N ASP A 9 14.54 -5.74 -7.87
CA ASP A 9 15.52 -6.68 -8.45
C ASP A 9 16.16 -6.10 -9.72
N LYS A 10 15.37 -5.46 -10.58
CA LYS A 10 15.86 -4.83 -11.82
C LYS A 10 16.71 -3.60 -11.58
N LEU A 11 16.34 -2.76 -10.60
CA LEU A 11 17.12 -1.59 -10.22
C LEU A 11 18.43 -1.99 -9.54
N GLU A 12 18.43 -3.03 -8.71
CA GLU A 12 19.63 -3.56 -8.04
C GLU A 12 20.58 -4.28 -9.01
N ALA A 13 20.07 -4.91 -10.08
CA ALA A 13 20.89 -5.53 -11.11
C ALA A 13 21.79 -4.53 -11.84
N GLY A 14 21.37 -3.25 -11.95
CA GLY A 14 22.20 -2.18 -12.51
C GLY A 14 22.48 -2.29 -14.02
N GLU A 15 21.73 -3.13 -14.74
CA GLU A 15 21.89 -3.34 -16.19
C GLU A 15 21.04 -2.39 -17.04
N LEU A 16 20.25 -1.53 -16.40
CA LEU A 16 19.33 -0.59 -17.06
C LEU A 16 20.04 0.70 -17.46
N ASP A 17 19.59 1.29 -18.56
CA ASP A 17 19.97 2.66 -18.86
C ASP A 17 19.24 3.66 -17.93
N LEU A 18 19.63 4.93 -18.04
CA LEU A 18 19.10 5.97 -17.17
C LEU A 18 17.59 6.18 -17.37
N ASP A 19 17.11 6.14 -18.60
CA ASP A 19 15.72 6.40 -18.93
C ASP A 19 14.83 5.27 -18.41
N ASP A 20 15.23 4.01 -18.61
CA ASP A 20 14.54 2.84 -18.07
C ASP A 20 14.58 2.81 -16.54
N SER A 21 15.70 3.18 -15.93
CA SER A 21 15.82 3.30 -14.47
C SER A 21 14.86 4.34 -13.90
N LEU A 22 14.70 5.49 -14.58
CA LEU A 22 13.77 6.54 -14.16
C LEU A 22 12.32 6.09 -14.28
N LEU A 23 11.96 5.38 -15.35
CA LEU A 23 10.61 4.84 -15.55
C LEU A 23 10.24 3.82 -14.47
N LEU A 24 11.15 2.88 -14.16
CA LEU A 24 10.93 1.89 -13.10
C LEU A 24 10.87 2.52 -11.71
N PHE A 25 11.67 3.56 -11.47
CA PHE A 25 11.62 4.31 -10.21
C PHE A 25 10.27 5.03 -10.03
N GLU A 26 9.76 5.67 -11.08
CA GLU A 26 8.44 6.30 -11.06
C GLU A 26 7.33 5.27 -10.82
N GLU A 27 7.40 4.11 -11.48
CA GLU A 27 6.48 2.98 -11.23
C GLU A 27 6.53 2.52 -9.78
N GLY A 28 7.74 2.36 -9.21
CA GLY A 28 7.94 1.95 -7.83
C GLY A 28 7.36 2.93 -6.81
N ILE A 29 7.49 4.24 -7.05
CA ILE A 29 6.88 5.29 -6.22
C ILE A 29 5.35 5.15 -6.25
N ASN A 30 4.76 5.02 -7.44
CA ASN A 30 3.31 4.93 -7.59
C ASN A 30 2.74 3.68 -6.88
N LEU A 31 3.42 2.54 -7.00
CA LEU A 31 3.04 1.31 -6.29
C LEU A 31 3.14 1.47 -4.77
N THR A 32 4.16 2.17 -4.29
CA THR A 32 4.34 2.42 -2.86
C THR A 32 3.22 3.30 -2.30
N LEU A 33 2.87 4.37 -3.00
CA LEU A 33 1.75 5.25 -2.64
C LEU A 33 0.41 4.50 -2.64
N PHE A 34 0.18 3.64 -3.63
CA PHE A 34 -1.01 2.80 -3.68
C PHE A 34 -1.10 1.87 -2.46
N CYS A 35 -0.01 1.19 -2.10
CA CYS A 35 0.02 0.33 -0.92
C CYS A 35 -0.28 1.11 0.38
N GLN A 36 0.30 2.31 0.52
CA GLN A 36 0.04 3.18 1.68
C GLN A 36 -1.44 3.58 1.77
N GLN A 37 -2.06 3.96 0.66
CA GLN A 37 -3.49 4.28 0.64
C GLN A 37 -4.35 3.08 1.02
N GLN A 38 -4.03 1.89 0.52
CA GLN A 38 -4.77 0.67 0.86
C GLN A 38 -4.64 0.30 2.33
N LEU A 39 -3.46 0.49 2.92
CA LEU A 39 -3.24 0.32 4.35
C LEU A 39 -4.08 1.32 5.15
N GLN A 40 -4.05 2.60 4.78
CA GLN A 40 -4.84 3.65 5.45
C GLN A 40 -6.34 3.35 5.41
N VAL A 41 -6.87 2.96 4.25
CA VAL A 41 -8.28 2.58 4.11
C VAL A 41 -8.62 1.38 4.99
N THR A 42 -7.71 0.41 5.09
CA THR A 42 -7.89 -0.79 5.92
C THR A 42 -7.85 -0.43 7.41
N GLU A 43 -6.91 0.42 7.84
CA GLU A 43 -6.82 0.92 9.21
C GLU A 43 -8.07 1.70 9.61
N GLN A 44 -8.58 2.56 8.72
CA GLN A 44 -9.85 3.27 8.96
C GLN A 44 -11.03 2.31 9.09
N ARG A 45 -11.12 1.27 8.25
CA ARG A 45 -12.15 0.23 8.39
C ARG A 45 -12.02 -0.53 9.71
N MET A 46 -10.80 -0.79 10.17
CA MET A 46 -10.55 -1.43 11.47
C MET A 46 -10.94 -0.55 12.64
N GLN A 47 -10.65 0.76 12.59
CA GLN A 47 -11.04 1.71 13.63
C GLN A 47 -12.56 1.85 13.75
N LYS A 48 -13.28 1.71 12.63
CA LYS A 48 -14.75 1.70 12.60
C LYS A 48 -15.36 0.42 13.19
N LEU A 49 -14.59 -0.65 13.41
CA LEU A 49 -15.08 -1.87 14.05
C LEU A 49 -15.05 -1.71 15.58
N ILE A 50 -16.19 -1.39 16.17
CA ILE A 50 -16.34 -1.38 17.63
C ILE A 50 -16.78 -2.76 18.11
N ARG A 51 -16.09 -3.30 19.13
CA ARG A 51 -16.47 -4.53 19.81
C ARG A 51 -17.55 -4.23 20.85
N LYS A 52 -18.73 -4.83 20.68
CA LYS A 52 -19.84 -4.76 21.65
C LYS A 52 -19.59 -5.69 22.85
N LEU A 53 -20.31 -5.42 23.94
CA LEU A 53 -20.29 -6.23 25.17
C LEU A 53 -20.69 -7.69 24.97
N ASP A 54 -21.49 -7.99 23.94
CA ASP A 54 -21.89 -9.34 23.55
C ASP A 54 -20.81 -10.07 22.72
N GLY A 55 -19.68 -9.43 22.44
CA GLY A 55 -18.57 -9.98 21.65
C GLY A 55 -18.73 -9.83 20.14
N SER A 56 -19.83 -9.23 19.65
CA SER A 56 -20.01 -8.92 18.23
C SER A 56 -19.24 -7.66 17.82
N PHE A 57 -18.93 -7.54 16.53
CA PHE A 57 -18.34 -6.33 15.94
C PHE A 57 -19.38 -5.60 15.12
N GLU A 58 -19.49 -4.28 15.29
CA GLU A 58 -20.35 -3.43 14.48
C GLU A 58 -19.50 -2.33 13.82
N LEU A 59 -19.83 -2.05 12.55
CA LEU A 59 -19.26 -0.91 11.84
C LEU A 59 -19.96 0.36 12.32
N VAL A 60 -19.22 1.23 12.98
CA VAL A 60 -19.71 2.53 13.43
C VAL A 60 -19.12 3.60 12.54
N GLU A 61 -19.97 4.48 12.01
CA GLU A 61 -19.49 5.69 11.35
C GLU A 61 -18.84 6.58 12.42
N VAL A 62 -17.51 6.70 12.37
CA VAL A 62 -16.79 7.69 13.16
C VAL A 62 -17.15 9.05 12.55
N GLU A 63 -18.10 9.75 13.17
CA GLU A 63 -18.32 11.18 12.95
C GLU A 63 -17.09 11.93 13.48
N GLU A 64 -16.52 12.81 12.64
CA GLU A 64 -15.35 13.64 12.96
C GLU A 64 -15.57 14.58 14.16
#